data_AF-A0A7C2EQ49-F1
#
_entry.id   AF-A0A7C2EQ49-F1
#
_cell.length_a   1.000
_cell.length_b   1.000
_cell.length_c   1.000
_cell.angle_alpha   90.00
_cell.angle_beta   90.00
_cell.angle_gamma   90.00
#
_symmetry.space_group_name_H-M   'P 1'
#
loop_
_entity.id
_entity.type
_entity.pdbx_description
1 polymer ?
#
loop_
_entity_poly.entity_id
_entity_poly.type
_entity_poly.pdbx_seq_one_letter_code
_entity_poly.pdbx_strand_id
1 'polypeptide(L)'
;RGERIDWRASASAADTLVIFMCAETIRKIARALIEGGRAPSTPIAIVRWATYSHQEVYTGTLLDMAESLESDIRPPAIAIVGEVVSLRNKLKWFGYESEYSLGSAPMLAVEG
;
A
#
# COMPACT_ATOMS: atom_id res chain seq x y z
N ARG A 1 -8.60 -21.18 -13.99
CA ARG A 1 -8.43 -21.55 -12.56
C ARG A 1 -7.28 -20.70 -12.06
N GLY A 2 -7.54 -19.66 -11.25
CA GLY A 2 -6.49 -18.73 -10.83
C GLY A 2 -5.47 -19.46 -9.97
N GLU A 3 -4.21 -19.43 -10.38
CA GLU A 3 -3.09 -19.92 -9.58
C GLU A 3 -3.00 -19.08 -8.31
N ARG A 4 -2.90 -19.73 -7.15
CA ARG A 4 -2.83 -19.03 -5.87
C ARG A 4 -1.43 -18.46 -5.74
N ILE A 5 -1.30 -17.13 -5.74
CA ILE A 5 0.00 -16.46 -5.57
C ILE A 5 0.57 -16.80 -4.20
N ASP A 6 1.79 -17.33 -4.18
CA ASP A 6 2.57 -17.47 -2.96
C ASP A 6 3.30 -16.17 -2.66
N TRP A 7 2.69 -15.34 -1.80
CA TRP A 7 3.23 -14.06 -1.41
C TRP A 7 4.52 -14.17 -0.59
N ARG A 8 4.77 -15.30 0.09
CA ARG A 8 6.02 -15.51 0.82
C ARG A 8 7.16 -15.74 -0.18
N ALA A 9 6.95 -16.61 -1.16
CA ALA A 9 7.91 -16.83 -2.24
C ALA A 9 8.13 -15.58 -3.09
N SER A 10 7.13 -14.70 -3.18
CA SER A 10 7.19 -13.45 -3.95
C SER A 10 7.92 -12.30 -3.25
N ALA A 11 8.31 -12.46 -1.97
CA ALA A 11 8.94 -11.40 -1.17
C ALA A 11 10.23 -10.86 -1.80
N SER A 12 11.01 -11.72 -2.46
CA SER A 12 12.26 -11.37 -3.14
C SER A 12 12.16 -11.43 -4.66
N ALA A 13 10.96 -11.56 -5.22
CA ALA A 13 10.77 -11.73 -6.66
C ALA A 13 11.19 -10.49 -7.48
N ALA A 14 11.13 -9.30 -6.88
CA ALA A 14 11.57 -8.05 -7.48
C ALA A 14 11.83 -6.98 -6.42
N ASP A 15 12.66 -5.98 -6.78
CA ASP A 15 12.92 -4.82 -5.93
C ASP A 15 11.67 -3.97 -5.67
N THR A 16 10.77 -3.92 -6.67
CA THR A 16 9.50 -3.20 -6.61
C THR A 16 8.35 -4.13 -6.98
N LEU A 17 7.34 -4.20 -6.11
CA LEU A 17 6.10 -4.92 -6.37
C LEU A 17 4.97 -3.93 -6.59
N VAL A 18 4.18 -4.15 -7.63
CA VAL A 18 2.93 -3.41 -7.89
C VAL A 18 1.77 -4.39 -7.84
N ILE A 19 0.86 -4.19 -6.91
CA ILE A 19 -0.20 -5.13 -6.57
C ILE A 19 -1.55 -4.48 -6.88
N PHE A 20 -2.27 -5.09 -7.82
CA PHE A 20 -3.62 -4.69 -8.20
C PHE A 20 -4.66 -5.41 -7.36
N MET A 21 -5.86 -4.82 -7.27
CA MET A 21 -7.01 -5.39 -6.55
C MET A 21 -6.67 -5.75 -5.10
N CYS A 22 -5.80 -4.95 -4.47
CA CYS A 22 -5.22 -5.25 -3.18
C CYS A 22 -6.05 -4.71 -2.01
N ALA A 23 -7.04 -3.84 -2.25
CA ALA A 23 -7.80 -3.11 -1.23
C ALA A 23 -8.20 -3.98 -0.01
N GLU A 24 -8.79 -5.16 -0.26
CA GLU A 24 -9.26 -6.06 0.81
C GLU A 24 -8.20 -7.04 1.32
N THR A 25 -7.09 -7.20 0.60
CA THR A 25 -6.10 -8.26 0.85
C THR A 25 -4.73 -7.74 1.27
N ILE A 26 -4.48 -6.43 1.14
CA ILE A 26 -3.15 -5.84 1.26
C ILE A 26 -2.51 -6.07 2.63
N ARG A 27 -3.29 -6.08 3.72
CA ARG A 27 -2.80 -6.43 5.05
C ARG A 27 -2.26 -7.87 5.12
N LYS A 28 -2.98 -8.82 4.51
CA LYS A 28 -2.54 -10.23 4.45
C LYS A 28 -1.30 -10.37 3.57
N ILE A 29 -1.26 -9.63 2.46
CA ILE A 29 -0.10 -9.62 1.55
C ILE A 29 1.12 -9.03 2.25
N ALA A 30 0.99 -7.91 2.96
CA ALA A 30 2.07 -7.29 3.71
C ALA A 30 2.66 -8.25 4.75
N ARG A 31 1.80 -8.93 5.53
CA ARG A 31 2.24 -9.98 6.48
C ARG A 31 2.99 -11.10 5.78
N ALA A 32 2.45 -11.62 4.68
CA ALA A 32 3.09 -12.71 3.93
C ALA A 32 4.43 -12.28 3.29
N LEU A 33 4.55 -11.04 2.82
CA LEU A 33 5.81 -10.51 2.30
C LEU A 33 6.88 -10.41 3.41
N ILE A 34 6.50 -9.95 4.60
CA ILE A 34 7.40 -9.92 5.77
C ILE A 34 7.83 -11.33 6.16
N GLU A 35 6.89 -12.27 6.26
CA GLU A 35 7.17 -13.68 6.55
C GLU A 35 8.05 -14.35 5.47
N GLY A 36 7.94 -13.90 4.23
CA GLY A 36 8.79 -14.32 3.11
C GLY A 36 10.20 -13.71 3.11
N GLY A 37 10.51 -12.84 4.08
CA GLY A 37 11.84 -12.24 4.26
C GLY A 37 12.00 -10.82 3.72
N ARG A 38 10.93 -10.16 3.24
CA ARG A 38 10.99 -8.72 2.93
C ARG A 38 11.12 -7.95 4.25
N ALA A 39 11.98 -6.93 4.30
CA ALA A 39 12.19 -6.15 5.52
C ALA A 39 10.86 -5.47 5.98
N PRO A 40 10.49 -5.51 7.27
CA PRO A 40 9.29 -4.83 7.77
C PRO A 40 9.29 -3.32 7.53
N SER A 41 10.49 -2.71 7.50
CA SER A 41 10.69 -1.29 7.20
C SER A 41 10.54 -0.94 5.72
N THR A 42 10.32 -1.93 4.83
CA THR A 42 10.20 -1.68 3.39
C THR A 42 9.06 -0.70 3.14
N PRO A 43 9.30 0.40 2.41
CA PRO A 43 8.27 1.37 2.10
C PRO A 43 7.12 0.78 1.28
N ILE A 44 5.90 1.20 1.61
CA ILE A 44 4.68 0.89 0.85
C ILE A 44 3.88 2.18 0.62
N ALA A 45 3.36 2.32 -0.59
CA ALA A 45 2.34 3.31 -0.93
C ALA A 45 1.09 2.60 -1.44
N ILE A 46 -0.08 3.14 -1.10
CA ILE A 46 -1.35 2.72 -1.66
C ILE A 46 -2.01 3.94 -2.27
N VAL A 47 -2.33 3.85 -3.55
CA VAL A 47 -2.95 4.93 -4.31
C VAL A 47 -4.37 4.52 -4.64
N ARG A 48 -5.34 5.26 -4.09
CA ARG A 48 -6.77 5.10 -4.37
C ARG A 48 -7.22 6.20 -5.32
N TRP A 49 -8.09 5.84 -6.28
CA TRP A 49 -8.54 6.75 -7.34
C TRP A 49 -7.38 7.39 -8.12
N ALA A 50 -6.37 6.58 -8.46
CA ALA A 50 -5.20 7.06 -9.20
C ALA A 50 -5.62 7.85 -10.44
N THR A 51 -5.01 9.02 -10.66
CA THR A 51 -5.28 10.00 -11.73
C THR A 51 -6.60 10.78 -11.68
N TYR A 52 -7.47 10.50 -10.69
CA TYR A 52 -8.68 11.31 -10.47
C TYR A 52 -8.37 12.54 -9.61
N SER A 53 -9.26 13.54 -9.67
CA SER A 53 -9.12 14.78 -8.88
C SER A 53 -9.15 14.56 -7.36
N HIS A 54 -9.75 13.46 -6.90
CA HIS A 54 -9.85 13.06 -5.50
C HIS A 54 -8.95 11.85 -5.18
N GLN A 55 -7.78 11.78 -5.81
CA GLN A 55 -6.79 10.76 -5.51
C GLN A 55 -6.35 10.85 -4.04
N GLU A 56 -6.27 9.70 -3.39
CA GLU A 56 -5.76 9.56 -2.04
C GLU A 56 -4.51 8.70 -2.05
N VAL A 57 -3.50 9.11 -1.30
CA VAL A 57 -2.25 8.36 -1.18
C VAL A 57 -1.95 8.08 0.28
N TYR A 58 -1.81 6.79 0.57
CA TYR A 58 -1.44 6.26 1.87
C TYR A 58 0.01 5.80 1.79
N THR A 59 0.87 6.26 2.70
CA THR A 59 2.28 5.85 2.75
C THR A 59 2.66 5.36 4.13
N GLY A 60 3.62 4.43 4.17
CA GLY A 60 4.21 3.93 5.40
C GLY A 60 5.15 2.78 5.10
N THR A 61 5.25 1.85 6.04
CA THR A 61 6.05 0.63 5.91
C THR A 61 5.17 -0.61 5.81
N LEU A 62 5.76 -1.73 5.38
CA LEU A 62 5.08 -3.02 5.40
C LEU A 62 4.59 -3.38 6.81
N LEU A 63 5.33 -3.01 7.85
CA LEU A 63 4.92 -3.22 9.23
C LEU A 63 3.66 -2.43 9.57
N ASP A 64 3.61 -1.14 9.23
CA ASP A 64 2.43 -0.29 9.48
C ASP A 64 1.18 -0.87 8.81
N MET A 65 1.33 -1.36 7.57
CA MET A 65 0.25 -2.01 6.83
C MET A 65 -0.15 -3.36 7.44
N ALA A 66 0.82 -4.15 7.88
CA ALA A 66 0.57 -5.45 8.50
C ALA A 66 -0.17 -5.30 9.83
N GLU A 67 0.21 -4.32 10.65
CA GLU A 67 -0.31 -4.09 12.01
C GLU A 67 -1.53 -3.18 12.08
N SER A 68 -1.87 -2.50 11.00
CA SER A 68 -3.08 -1.66 10.92
C SER A 68 -4.34 -2.44 11.35
N LEU A 69 -4.97 -1.93 12.43
CA LEU A 69 -6.22 -2.45 13.01
C LEU A 69 -7.38 -2.29 12.01
N GLU A 70 -7.40 -1.15 11.31
CA GLU A 70 -8.35 -0.83 10.24
C GLU A 70 -7.62 -0.20 9.06
N SER A 71 -7.62 -0.90 7.92
CA SER A 71 -7.30 -0.29 6.64
C SER A 71 -8.62 -0.08 5.90
N ASP A 72 -9.27 1.08 6.03
CA ASP A 72 -10.46 1.44 5.24
C ASP A 72 -10.09 1.78 3.78
N ILE A 73 -9.17 1.00 3.22
CA ILE A 73 -8.70 1.16 1.85
C ILE A 73 -9.74 0.49 0.97
N ARG A 74 -10.61 1.32 0.40
CA ARG A 74 -11.64 0.88 -0.52
C ARG A 74 -11.11 0.82 -1.96
N PRO A 75 -11.61 -0.10 -2.78
CA PRO A 75 -11.34 -0.07 -4.21
C PRO A 75 -11.90 1.21 -4.86
N PRO A 76 -11.34 1.66 -6.00
CA PRO A 76 -10.17 1.12 -6.68
C PRO A 76 -8.84 1.60 -6.06
N ALA A 77 -7.95 0.66 -5.74
CA ALA A 77 -6.65 0.95 -5.16
C ALA A 77 -5.54 0.04 -5.72
N ILE A 78 -4.33 0.59 -5.80
CA ILE A 78 -3.09 -0.10 -6.20
C ILE A 78 -2.07 0.07 -5.08
N ALA A 79 -1.40 -1.00 -4.68
CA ALA A 79 -0.28 -0.95 -3.74
C ALA A 79 1.06 -1.05 -4.47
N ILE A 80 2.03 -0.27 -4.02
CA ILE A 80 3.40 -0.23 -4.53
C ILE A 80 4.31 -0.49 -3.34
N VAL A 81 5.16 -1.52 -3.40
CA VAL A 81 6.05 -1.93 -2.31
C VAL A 81 7.50 -1.90 -2.77
N GLY A 82 8.32 -1.05 -2.17
CA GLY A 82 9.76 -0.93 -2.44
C GLY A 82 10.27 0.50 -2.29
N GLU A 83 11.59 0.66 -2.39
CA GLU A 83 12.27 1.95 -2.17
C GLU A 83 11.83 3.08 -3.10
N VAL A 84 11.23 2.73 -4.25
CA VAL A 84 10.65 3.71 -5.18
C VAL A 84 9.58 4.60 -4.54
N VAL A 85 8.91 4.12 -3.48
CA VAL A 85 7.92 4.90 -2.73
C VAL A 85 8.56 6.14 -2.08
N SER A 86 9.80 6.03 -1.60
CA SER A 86 10.54 7.13 -0.96
C SER A 86 10.81 8.30 -1.92
N LEU A 87 10.80 8.04 -3.24
CA LEU A 87 10.97 9.07 -4.26
C LEU A 87 9.76 10.01 -4.38
N ARG A 88 8.60 9.62 -3.84
CA ARG A 88 7.36 10.42 -3.92
C ARG A 88 7.57 11.83 -3.37
N ASN A 89 8.30 11.99 -2.27
CA ASN A 89 8.56 13.30 -1.65
C ASN A 89 9.30 14.28 -2.58
N LYS A 90 10.00 13.77 -3.60
CA LYS A 90 10.72 14.58 -4.59
C LYS A 90 9.96 14.76 -5.89
N LEU A 91 9.10 13.79 -6.22
CA LEU A 91 8.44 13.69 -7.53
C LEU A 91 6.94 14.00 -7.49
N LYS A 92 6.36 14.32 -6.32
CA LYS A 92 4.94 14.67 -6.20
C LYS A 92 4.63 15.93 -7.02
N TRP A 93 3.93 15.75 -8.15
CA TRP A 93 3.55 16.83 -9.07
C TRP A 93 2.04 16.89 -9.36
N PHE A 94 1.30 15.81 -9.07
CA PHE A 94 -0.11 15.65 -9.41
C PHE A 94 -1.04 15.90 -8.22
N GLY A 95 -2.16 16.56 -8.46
CA GLY A 95 -3.29 16.70 -7.55
C GLY A 95 -3.08 17.57 -6.30
N TYR A 96 -4.19 17.91 -5.65
CA TYR A 96 -4.23 18.36 -4.25
C TYR A 96 -4.57 17.15 -3.38
N GLU A 97 -3.66 16.19 -3.33
CA GLU A 97 -3.91 14.88 -2.72
C GLU A 97 -3.92 14.99 -1.19
N SER A 98 -4.94 14.38 -0.56
CA SER A 98 -4.91 14.09 0.87
C SER A 98 -3.85 13.01 1.13
N GLU A 99 -2.91 13.32 2.03
CA GLU A 99 -1.79 12.45 2.37
C GLU A 99 -2.02 11.85 3.75
N TYR A 100 -1.99 10.52 3.80
CA TYR A 100 -2.28 9.77 5.01
C TYR A 100 -1.09 8.89 5.37
N SER A 101 -0.62 9.00 6.61
CA SER A 101 0.37 8.07 7.16
C SER A 101 -0.34 6.83 7.67
N LEU A 102 0.13 5.66 7.22
CA LEU A 102 -0.24 4.39 7.83
C LEU A 102 0.28 4.39 9.28
N GLY A 103 -0.58 4.06 10.25
CA GLY A 103 -0.23 4.00 11.68
C GLY A 103 -0.79 5.12 12.57
N SER A 104 -1.36 6.18 12.01
CA SER A 104 -2.11 7.21 12.77
C SER A 104 -3.60 6.89 12.82
N ALA A 105 -4.19 6.70 14.02
CA ALA A 105 -5.60 6.37 14.24
C ALA A 105 -6.58 7.55 14.00
N PRO A 106 -7.89 7.26 13.92
CA PRO A 106 -8.62 6.86 12.73
C PRO A 106 -8.91 8.06 11.81
N MET A 107 -8.79 7.81 10.52
CA MET A 107 -9.24 8.72 9.47
C MET A 107 -10.77 8.64 9.41
N LEU A 108 -11.44 9.63 9.97
CA LEU A 108 -12.89 9.78 9.89
C LEU A 108 -13.33 9.62 8.44
N ALA A 109 -14.23 8.66 8.21
CA ALA A 109 -15.01 8.56 7.00
C ALA A 109 -15.77 9.89 6.82
N VAL A 110 -15.24 10.77 5.99
CA VAL A 110 -16.03 11.82 5.37
C VAL A 110 -16.87 11.15 4.29
N GLU A 111 -18.02 10.63 4.72
CA GLU A 111 -19.12 10.30 3.82
C GLU A 111 -19.58 11.57 3.09
N GLY A 112 -19.75 11.44 1.79
CA GLY A 112 -20.38 12.40 0.88
C GLY A 112 -20.92 11.65 -0.32
#